data_AF-A0A2Z7DCC9-F1
#
_entry.id   AF-A0A2Z7DCC9-F1
#
_cell.length_a   1.000
_cell.length_b   1.000
_cell.length_c   1.000
_cell.angle_alpha   90.00
_cell.angle_beta   90.00
_cell.angle_gamma   90.00
#
_symmetry.space_group_name_H-M   'P 1'
#
loop_
_entity.id
_entity.type
_entity.pdbx_description
1 polymer ?
#
loop_
_entity_poly.entity_id
_entity_poly.type
_entity_poly.pdbx_seq_one_letter_code
_entity_poly.pdbx_strand_id
1 'polypeptide(L)'
;MASSNKIPMFCEEEYDDWKIRMQAHLSAMDDDMWFVITDGPIKILKANTAVAVSDGAPIMVEKPRFEWTIEDKRKGNLENAANDILYIRPRAQHKV
;
A
#
# COMPACT_ATOMS: atom_id res chain seq x y z
N MET A 1 9.30 -24.47 11.78
CA MET A 1 7.92 -23.95 11.71
C MET A 1 7.76 -23.27 10.37
N ALA A 2 6.88 -23.77 9.51
CA ALA A 2 6.69 -23.18 8.19
C ALA A 2 5.91 -21.87 8.35
N SER A 3 6.61 -20.73 8.26
CA SER A 3 5.95 -19.45 8.03
C SER A 3 5.31 -19.51 6.64
N SER A 4 4.03 -19.87 6.61
CA SER A 4 3.28 -19.83 5.36
C SER A 4 2.77 -18.42 5.17
N ASN A 5 3.64 -17.54 4.66
CA ASN A 5 3.30 -16.22 4.10
C ASN A 5 2.47 -16.37 2.80
N LYS A 6 1.48 -17.28 2.79
CA LYS A 6 0.63 -17.54 1.64
C LYS A 6 -0.60 -16.66 1.77
N ILE A 7 -0.82 -15.83 0.76
CA ILE A 7 -2.02 -15.01 0.62
C ILE A 7 -3.26 -15.92 0.69
N PRO A 8 -4.27 -15.59 1.52
CA PRO A 8 -5.52 -16.34 1.59
C PRO A 8 -6.19 -16.47 0.21
N MET A 9 -6.66 -17.68 -0.10
CA MET A 9 -7.32 -17.95 -1.38
C MET A 9 -8.68 -17.25 -1.44
N PHE A 10 -8.93 -16.50 -2.50
CA PHE A 10 -10.22 -15.85 -2.74
C PHE A 10 -11.30 -16.87 -3.10
N CYS A 11 -12.46 -16.76 -2.42
CA CYS A 11 -13.69 -17.49 -2.71
C CYS A 11 -14.86 -16.52 -2.55
N GLU A 12 -15.74 -16.43 -3.54
CA GLU A 12 -16.87 -15.49 -3.53
C GLU A 12 -17.92 -15.88 -2.48
N GLU A 13 -18.22 -17.18 -2.35
CA GLU A 13 -19.19 -17.71 -1.37
C GLU A 13 -18.73 -17.48 0.08
N GLU A 14 -17.42 -17.35 0.29
CA GLU A 14 -16.79 -17.07 1.58
C GLU A 14 -16.15 -15.68 1.60
N TYR A 15 -16.70 -14.70 0.89
CA TYR A 15 -16.09 -13.37 0.75
C TYR A 15 -15.76 -12.73 2.10
N ASP A 16 -16.68 -12.79 3.07
CA ASP A 16 -16.47 -12.20 4.40
C ASP A 16 -15.34 -12.90 5.16
N ASP A 17 -15.31 -14.23 5.16
CA ASP A 17 -14.25 -15.02 5.79
C ASP A 17 -12.90 -14.82 5.09
N TRP A 18 -12.90 -14.73 3.76
CA TRP A 18 -11.70 -14.36 3.00
C TRP A 18 -11.22 -12.96 3.37
N LYS A 19 -12.12 -11.98 3.45
CA LYS A 19 -11.80 -10.59 3.78
C LYS A 19 -11.17 -10.48 5.17
N ILE A 20 -11.72 -11.15 6.18
CA ILE A 20 -11.16 -11.20 7.54
C ILE A 20 -9.76 -11.83 7.54
N ARG A 21 -9.59 -12.96 6.84
CA ARG A 21 -8.28 -13.64 6.72
C ARG A 21 -7.26 -12.78 5.99
N MET A 22 -7.67 -12.08 4.94
CA MET A 22 -6.81 -11.17 4.17
C MET A 22 -6.40 -9.96 5.02
N GLN A 23 -7.34 -9.35 5.73
CA GLN A 23 -7.05 -8.26 6.67
C GLN A 23 -6.04 -8.69 7.72
N ALA A 24 -6.27 -9.83 8.39
CA ALA A 24 -5.34 -10.34 9.40
C ALA A 24 -3.95 -10.66 8.81
N HIS A 25 -3.89 -11.19 7.59
CA HIS A 25 -2.63 -11.45 6.89
C HIS A 25 -1.86 -10.15 6.59
N LEU A 26 -2.55 -9.12 6.08
CA LEU A 26 -1.94 -7.84 5.75
C LEU A 26 -1.51 -7.09 7.02
N SER A 27 -2.31 -7.09 8.09
CA SER A 27 -1.93 -6.51 9.39
C SER A 27 -0.71 -7.20 10.01
N ALA A 28 -0.51 -8.50 9.76
CA ALA A 28 0.72 -9.18 10.19
C ALA A 28 1.98 -8.73 9.41
N MET A 29 1.81 -8.10 8.25
CA MET A 29 2.90 -7.49 7.47
C MET A 29 3.16 -6.05 7.92
N ASP A 30 2.11 -5.23 7.96
CA ASP A 30 2.11 -3.84 8.43
C ASP A 30 0.66 -3.38 8.67
N ASP A 31 0.40 -2.66 9.75
CA ASP A 31 -0.94 -2.18 10.13
C ASP A 31 -1.55 -1.25 9.06
N ASP A 32 -0.71 -0.52 8.32
CA ASP A 32 -1.16 0.42 7.28
C ASP A 32 -1.48 -0.29 5.94
N MET A 33 -1.10 -1.56 5.76
CA MET A 33 -1.16 -2.26 4.48
C MET A 33 -2.57 -2.38 3.90
N TRP A 34 -3.57 -2.62 4.74
CA TRP A 34 -4.97 -2.69 4.29
C TRP A 34 -5.44 -1.36 3.71
N PHE A 35 -5.09 -0.24 4.36
CA PHE A 35 -5.48 1.09 3.93
C PHE A 35 -4.84 1.48 2.60
N VAL A 36 -3.58 1.10 2.37
CA VAL A 36 -2.92 1.32 1.06
C VAL A 36 -3.68 0.63 -0.07
N ILE A 37 -4.17 -0.58 0.17
CA ILE A 37 -4.90 -1.35 -0.83
C ILE A 37 -6.31 -0.77 -1.07
N THR A 38 -7.02 -0.35 -0.02
CA THR A 38 -8.42 0.11 -0.13
C THR A 38 -8.55 1.58 -0.52
N ASP A 39 -7.68 2.44 -0.01
CA ASP A 39 -7.78 3.90 -0.16
C ASP A 39 -6.92 4.39 -1.34
N GLY A 40 -6.11 3.50 -1.89
CA GLY A 40 -5.25 3.74 -3.05
C GLY A 40 -3.86 4.28 -2.67
N PRO A 41 -3.05 4.62 -3.68
CA PRO A 41 -1.63 4.89 -3.50
C PRO A 41 -1.32 5.99 -2.47
N ILE A 42 -0.39 5.76 -1.55
CA ILE A 42 0.07 6.78 -0.61
C ILE A 42 0.81 7.87 -1.38
N LYS A 43 0.20 9.07 -1.45
CA LYS A 43 0.85 10.27 -2.00
C LYS A 43 1.63 11.00 -0.90
N ILE A 44 2.95 11.10 -1.09
CA ILE A 44 3.80 11.88 -0.19
C ILE A 44 3.81 13.33 -0.67
N LEU A 45 3.14 14.20 0.08
CA LEU A 45 2.90 15.58 -0.30
C LEU A 45 3.71 16.56 0.57
N LYS A 46 3.96 17.76 0.04
CA LYS A 46 4.48 18.92 0.76
C LYS A 46 3.71 20.18 0.39
N ALA A 47 3.69 21.17 1.28
CA ALA A 47 3.16 22.49 0.96
C ALA A 47 4.03 23.16 -0.11
N ASN A 48 3.40 23.75 -1.12
CA ASN A 48 4.07 24.55 -2.13
C ASN A 48 4.35 25.95 -1.56
N THR A 49 5.59 26.20 -1.17
CA THR A 49 6.03 27.50 -0.62
C THR A 49 6.26 28.57 -1.69
N ALA A 50 6.25 28.20 -2.97
CA ALA A 50 6.49 29.13 -4.08
C ALA A 50 5.23 29.89 -4.51
N VAL A 51 4.03 29.48 -4.07
CA VAL A 51 2.76 30.10 -4.43
C VAL A 51 2.16 30.78 -3.21
N ALA A 52 1.86 32.07 -3.34
CA ALA A 52 1.09 32.79 -2.34
C ALA A 52 -0.34 32.24 -2.33
N VAL A 53 -0.76 31.72 -1.19
CA VAL A 53 -2.10 31.16 -0.99
C VAL A 53 -3.09 32.32 -0.89
N SER A 54 -4.04 32.44 -1.82
CA SER A 54 -5.10 33.46 -1.75
C SER A 54 -6.23 33.07 -0.79
N ASP A 55 -6.52 31.78 -0.64
CA ASP A 55 -7.75 31.27 -0.01
C ASP A 55 -7.49 30.53 1.33
N GLY A 56 -6.36 30.82 1.99
CA GLY A 56 -6.01 30.30 3.32
C GLY A 56 -5.49 28.86 3.41
N ALA A 57 -5.68 28.01 2.40
CA ALA A 57 -5.19 26.62 2.39
C ALA A 57 -3.92 26.42 1.52
N PRO A 58 -2.82 25.84 2.04
CA PRO A 58 -1.63 25.54 1.26
C PRO A 58 -1.93 24.62 0.07
N ILE A 59 -1.43 24.97 -1.12
CA ILE A 59 -1.43 24.05 -2.26
C ILE A 59 -0.45 22.91 -1.95
N MET A 60 -0.95 21.68 -1.94
CA MET A 60 -0.13 20.48 -1.71
C MET A 60 0.41 19.95 -3.04
N VAL A 61 1.72 19.73 -3.11
CA VAL A 61 2.41 19.15 -4.28
C VAL A 61 3.15 17.89 -3.88
N GLU A 62 3.41 16.99 -4.83
CA GLU A 62 4.20 15.79 -4.57
C GLU A 62 5.61 16.15 -4.12
N LYS A 63 6.06 15.50 -3.04
CA LYS A 63 7.39 15.71 -2.48
C LYS A 63 8.42 14.99 -3.36
N PRO A 64 9.45 15.70 -3.86
CA PRO A 64 10.52 15.08 -4.64
C PRO A 64 11.26 14.01 -3.84
N ARG A 65 11.67 12.91 -4.50
CA ARG A 65 12.30 11.73 -3.83
C ARG A 65 13.54 12.07 -3.01
N PHE A 66 14.32 13.09 -3.40
CA PHE A 66 15.52 13.51 -2.68
C PHE A 66 15.22 14.23 -1.35
N GLU A 67 13.99 14.73 -1.16
CA GLU A 67 13.54 15.38 0.07
C GLU A 67 12.84 14.42 1.04
N TRP A 68 12.73 13.14 0.69
CA TRP A 68 12.00 12.16 1.49
C TRP A 68 12.70 11.88 2.81
N THR A 69 11.94 12.00 3.90
CA THR A 69 12.37 11.58 5.23
C THR A 69 12.41 10.05 5.35
N ILE A 70 12.82 9.54 6.51
CA ILE A 70 12.79 8.10 6.78
C ILE A 70 11.35 7.57 6.75
N GLU A 71 10.41 8.34 7.31
CA GLU A 71 8.99 8.02 7.31
C GLU A 71 8.41 8.01 5.89
N ASP A 72 8.78 8.97 5.05
CA ASP A 72 8.36 9.00 3.64
C ASP A 72 8.87 7.76 2.90
N LYS A 73 10.15 7.41 3.10
CA LYS A 73 10.71 6.17 2.51
C LYS A 73 9.99 4.93 3.00
N ARG A 74 9.62 4.86 4.29
CA ARG A 74 8.82 3.77 4.85
C ARG A 74 7.47 3.65 4.14
N LYS A 75 6.76 4.77 3.98
CA LYS A 75 5.47 4.82 3.26
C LYS A 75 5.59 4.40 1.80
N GLY A 76 6.58 4.91 1.07
CA GLY A 76 6.77 4.51 -0.33
C GLY A 76 7.21 3.04 -0.49
N ASN A 77 7.86 2.45 0.50
CA ASN A 77 8.16 1.02 0.48
C ASN A 77 6.90 0.18 0.74
N LEU A 78 6.03 0.64 1.64
CA LEU A 78 4.72 0.03 1.89
C LEU A 78 3.87 0.01 0.62
N GLU A 79 3.84 1.14 -0.11
CA GLU A 79 3.20 1.26 -1.42
C GLU A 79 3.73 0.20 -2.42
N ASN A 80 5.05 0.05 -2.51
CA ASN A 80 5.65 -0.96 -3.40
C ASN A 80 5.27 -2.39 -3.00
N ALA A 81 5.19 -2.68 -1.71
CA ALA A 81 4.77 -3.99 -1.20
C ALA A 81 3.28 -4.26 -1.47
N ALA A 82 2.41 -3.26 -1.30
CA ALA A 82 1.00 -3.36 -1.68
C ALA A 82 0.86 -3.65 -3.18
N ASN A 83 1.62 -2.95 -4.02
CA ASN A 83 1.65 -3.19 -5.46
C ASN A 83 2.18 -4.60 -5.80
N ASP A 84 3.17 -5.13 -5.08
CA ASP A 84 3.64 -6.51 -5.28
C ASP A 84 2.53 -7.53 -4.97
N ILE A 85 1.72 -7.31 -3.93
CA ILE A 85 0.59 -8.16 -3.55
C ILE A 85 -0.55 -8.08 -4.59
N LEU A 86 -0.87 -6.88 -5.07
CA LEU A 86 -1.94 -6.66 -6.05
C LEU A 86 -1.56 -7.11 -7.45
N TYR A 87 -0.34 -6.80 -7.88
CA TYR A 87 0.18 -7.08 -9.21
C TYR A 87 1.09 -8.31 -9.21
N ILE A 88 0.82 -9.32 -8.37
CA ILE A 88 1.44 -10.64 -8.53
C ILE A 88 1.19 -11.07 -9.97
N ARG A 89 2.21 -10.84 -10.81
CA ARG A 89 2.39 -11.38 -12.14
C ARG A 89 2.00 -12.84 -11.99
N PRO A 90 1.03 -13.38 -12.76
CA PRO A 90 0.59 -14.75 -12.57
C PRO A 90 1.86 -15.58 -12.53
N ARG A 91 2.20 -16.12 -11.35
CA ARG A 91 3.31 -17.04 -11.22
C ARG A 91 2.89 -18.13 -12.15
N ALA A 92 3.49 -18.16 -13.34
CA ALA A 92 3.34 -19.24 -14.27
C ALA A 92 3.66 -20.45 -13.41
N GLN A 93 2.62 -21.20 -13.06
CA GLN A 93 2.80 -22.55 -12.62
C GLN A 93 3.43 -23.17 -13.86
N HIS A 94 4.75 -23.33 -13.84
CA HIS A 94 5.41 -24.24 -14.75
C HIS A 94 4.80 -25.60 -14.42
N LYS A 95 3.73 -25.91 -15.16
CA LYS A 95 3.22 -27.25 -15.34
C LYS A 95 4.22 -27.96 -16.24
N VAL A 96 4.75 -29.04 -15.67
CA VAL A 96 5.52 -30.15 -16.26
C VAL A 96 6.93 -29.81 -16.70
#